data_AF-A0A8T7EDR0-F1
#
_entry.id   AF-A0A8T7EDR0-F1
#
_cell.length_a   1.000
_cell.length_b   1.000
_cell.length_c   1.000
_cell.angle_alpha   90.00
_cell.angle_beta   90.00
_cell.angle_gamma   90.00
#
_symmetry.space_group_name_H-M   'P 1'
#
loop_
_entity.id
_entity.type
_entity.pdbx_description
1 polymer ?
#
loop_
_entity_poly.entity_id
_entity_poly.type
_entity_poly.pdbx_seq_one_letter_code
_entity_poly.pdbx_strand_id
1 'polypeptide(L)'
;MATIGYQPQKTLALIKSLGCLCLMGNHEAALLQPHRAADFQIAPSMPPALDWCARQLAEADFAFLRTFLPLVEAPLGGQDTMLCFHGSPQANTDIILFPGKLVI
;
A
#
# COMPACT_ATOMS: atom_id res chain seq x y z
N MET A 1 2.63 5.78 5.25
CA MET A 1 3.13 5.20 3.99
C MET A 1 4.64 5.35 3.94
N ALA A 2 5.38 4.31 3.56
CA ALA A 2 6.85 4.29 3.64
C ALA A 2 7.55 4.85 2.39
N THR A 3 6.83 5.51 1.48
CA THR A 3 7.31 5.80 0.11
C THR A 3 7.34 7.28 -0.28
N ILE A 4 6.79 8.18 0.55
CA ILE A 4 6.74 9.63 0.28
C ILE A 4 7.01 10.51 1.52
N GLY A 5 7.33 9.89 2.66
CA GLY A 5 7.51 10.58 3.94
C GLY A 5 8.96 10.58 4.42
N TYR A 6 9.31 11.54 5.27
CA TYR A 6 10.69 11.71 5.78
C TYR A 6 11.15 10.63 6.77
N GLN A 7 10.27 9.72 7.21
CA GLN A 7 10.59 8.72 8.24
C GLN A 7 10.06 7.32 7.87
N PRO A 8 10.52 6.73 6.74
CA PRO A 8 9.99 5.46 6.24
C PRO A 8 10.23 4.30 7.21
N GLN A 9 11.45 4.17 7.76
CA GLN A 9 11.79 3.11 8.71
C GLN A 9 10.99 3.20 10.02
N LYS A 10 10.88 4.39 10.62
CA LYS A 10 10.09 4.59 11.85
C LYS A 10 8.61 4.30 11.63
N THR A 11 8.09 4.64 10.44
CA THR A 11 6.71 4.32 10.04
C THR A 11 6.49 2.81 10.02
N LEU A 12 7.37 2.05 9.36
CA LEU A 12 7.25 0.58 9.31
C LEU A 12 7.43 -0.08 10.67
N ALA A 13 8.37 0.41 11.49
CA ALA A 13 8.57 -0.08 12.85
C ALA A 13 7.31 0.13 13.73
N LEU A 14 6.68 1.30 13.63
CA LEU A 14 5.44 1.59 14.35
C LEU A 14 4.30 0.68 13.88
N ILE A 15 4.07 0.56 12.56
CA ILE A 15 3.04 -0.33 12.01
C ILE A 15 3.26 -1.78 12.47
N LYS A 16 4.50 -2.26 12.43
CA LYS A 16 4.86 -3.60 12.91
C LYS A 16 4.56 -3.78 14.39
N SER A 17 4.83 -2.78 15.24
CA SER A 17 4.55 -2.83 16.67
C SER A 17 3.06 -2.88 17.02
N LEU A 18 2.20 -2.35 16.14
CA LEU A 18 0.74 -2.38 16.34
C LEU A 18 0.14 -3.76 16.05
N GLY A 19 0.87 -4.65 15.35
CA GLY A 19 0.42 -6.01 15.06
C GLY A 19 -0.83 -6.07 14.17
N CYS A 20 -1.13 -5.01 13.43
CA CYS A 20 -2.31 -4.96 12.56
C CYS A 20 -2.09 -5.74 11.26
N LEU A 21 -3.18 -6.27 10.71
CA LEU A 21 -3.20 -6.72 9.32
C LEU A 21 -2.92 -5.53 8.41
N CYS A 22 -2.02 -5.73 7.45
CA CYS A 22 -1.58 -4.68 6.52
C CYS A 22 -1.94 -5.09 5.09
N LEU A 23 -2.53 -4.16 4.34
CA LEU A 23 -2.89 -4.36 2.95
C LEU A 23 -1.79 -3.86 2.01
N MET A 24 -1.55 -4.60 0.93
CA MET A 24 -0.60 -4.23 -0.12
C MET A 24 -1.16 -3.11 -0.99
N GLY A 25 -0.66 -1.88 -0.79
CA GLY A 25 -0.93 -0.76 -1.68
C GLY A 25 -0.08 -0.78 -2.94
N ASN A 26 -0.45 0.05 -3.91
CA ASN A 26 0.34 0.23 -5.14
C ASN A 26 1.74 0.81 -4.85
N HIS A 27 1.85 1.70 -3.87
CA HIS A 27 3.12 2.26 -3.41
C HIS A 27 4.03 1.22 -2.75
N GLU A 28 3.51 0.36 -1.87
CA GLU A 28 4.28 -0.73 -1.28
C GLU A 28 4.71 -1.76 -2.35
N ALA A 29 3.84 -2.04 -3.32
CA ALA A 29 4.18 -2.90 -4.45
C ALA A 29 5.30 -2.28 -5.31
N ALA A 30 5.25 -0.97 -5.58
CA ALA A 30 6.31 -0.24 -6.28
C ALA A 30 7.62 -0.20 -5.48
N LEU A 31 7.56 -0.11 -4.15
CA LEU A 31 8.73 -0.17 -3.29
C LEU A 31 9.43 -1.54 -3.35
N LEU A 32 8.65 -2.62 -3.47
CA LEU A 32 9.16 -4.00 -3.64
C LEU A 32 9.64 -4.30 -5.06
N GLN A 33 9.10 -3.59 -6.06
CA GLN A 33 9.37 -3.79 -7.49
C GLN A 33 9.56 -2.43 -8.19
N PRO A 34 10.64 -1.68 -7.88
CA PRO A 34 10.80 -0.30 -8.37
C PRO A 34 10.88 -0.19 -9.89
N HIS A 35 11.43 -1.21 -10.55
CA HIS A 35 11.46 -1.32 -12.01
C HIS A 35 10.06 -1.38 -12.68
N ARG A 36 9.00 -1.62 -11.90
CA ARG A 36 7.60 -1.68 -12.32
C ARG A 36 6.76 -0.55 -11.75
N ALA A 37 7.36 0.53 -11.23
CA ALA A 37 6.62 1.63 -10.61
C ALA A 37 5.52 2.21 -11.53
N ALA A 38 5.74 2.24 -12.84
CA ALA A 38 4.73 2.67 -13.82
C ALA A 38 3.50 1.74 -13.84
N ASP A 39 3.68 0.41 -13.75
CA ASP A 39 2.59 -0.56 -13.68
C ASP A 39 1.71 -0.33 -12.44
N PHE A 40 2.29 0.19 -11.37
CA PHE A 40 1.59 0.54 -10.12
C PHE A 40 1.01 1.96 -10.11
N GLN A 41 0.92 2.61 -11.27
CA GLN A 41 0.42 3.98 -11.41
C GLN A 41 1.13 5.00 -10.53
N ILE A 42 2.42 4.78 -10.24
CA ILE A 42 3.23 5.77 -9.54
C ILE A 42 3.50 6.92 -10.51
N ALA A 43 3.12 8.14 -10.09
CA ALA A 43 3.31 9.34 -10.89
C ALA A 43 4.79 9.47 -11.31
N PRO A 44 5.11 9.82 -12.58
CA PRO A 44 6.49 9.93 -13.06
C PRO A 44 7.38 10.92 -12.30
N SER A 45 6.79 11.86 -11.55
CA SER A 45 7.50 12.81 -10.69
C SER A 45 7.89 12.26 -9.32
N MET A 46 7.32 11.12 -8.91
CA MET A 46 7.51 10.49 -7.61
C MET A 46 8.71 9.52 -7.46
N PRO A 47 9.36 8.98 -8.52
CA PRO A 47 10.50 8.07 -8.36
C PRO A 47 11.62 8.58 -7.44
N PRO A 48 12.03 9.86 -7.45
CA PRO A 48 13.07 10.34 -6.54
C PRO A 48 12.72 10.16 -5.05
N ALA A 49 11.45 10.38 -4.67
CA ALA A 49 11.00 10.20 -3.30
C ALA A 49 10.94 8.71 -2.92
N LEU A 50 10.45 7.87 -3.84
CA LEU A 50 10.41 6.42 -3.67
C LEU A 50 11.82 5.85 -3.49
N ASP A 51 12.75 6.23 -4.37
CA ASP A 51 14.15 5.80 -4.33
C ASP A 51 14.89 6.28 -3.08
N TRP A 52 14.59 7.50 -2.63
CA TRP A 52 15.16 8.02 -1.38
C TRP A 52 14.65 7.20 -0.20
N CYS A 53 13.34 6.94 -0.13
CA CYS A 53 12.74 6.16 0.95
C CYS A 53 13.26 4.72 0.96
N ALA A 54 13.35 4.07 -0.20
CA ALA A 54 13.88 2.71 -0.35
C ALA A 54 15.29 2.58 0.23
N ARG A 55 16.15 3.58 0.02
CA ARG A 55 17.51 3.63 0.56
C ARG A 55 17.59 3.79 2.07
N GLN A 56 16.50 4.17 2.73
CA GLN A 56 16.43 4.26 4.20
C GLN A 56 16.01 2.95 4.86
N LEU A 57 15.60 1.93 4.09
CA LEU A 57 15.05 0.68 4.59
C LEU A 57 16.10 -0.42 4.64
N ALA A 58 16.03 -1.26 5.67
CA ALA A 58 16.81 -2.48 5.78
C ALA A 58 16.05 -3.68 5.20
N GLU A 59 16.75 -4.80 4.95
CA GLU A 59 16.12 -6.03 4.45
C GLU A 59 14.98 -6.51 5.36
N ALA A 60 15.09 -6.32 6.67
CA ALA A 60 14.03 -6.66 7.62
C ALA A 60 12.74 -5.84 7.41
N ASP A 61 12.86 -4.60 6.92
CA ASP A 61 11.72 -3.76 6.59
C ASP A 61 11.05 -4.25 5.30
N PHE A 62 11.84 -4.64 4.29
CA PHE A 62 11.33 -5.27 3.07
C PHE A 62 10.67 -6.62 3.35
N ALA A 63 11.25 -7.43 4.24
CA ALA A 63 10.66 -8.68 4.68
C ALA A 63 9.29 -8.45 5.35
N PHE A 64 9.13 -7.39 6.14
CA PHE A 64 7.85 -7.01 6.71
C PHE A 64 6.85 -6.55 5.64
N LEU A 65 7.27 -5.71 4.69
CA LEU A 65 6.41 -5.29 3.57
C LEU A 65 5.88 -6.48 2.75
N ARG A 66 6.69 -7.54 2.57
CA ARG A 66 6.27 -8.76 1.86
C ARG A 66 5.18 -9.56 2.60
N THR A 67 4.88 -9.27 3.86
CA THR A 67 3.76 -9.90 4.58
C THR A 67 2.42 -9.22 4.33
N PHE A 68 2.41 -8.08 3.63
CA PHE A 68 1.18 -7.34 3.38
C PHE A 68 0.30 -8.12 2.39
N LEU A 69 -0.99 -8.19 2.67
CA LEU A 69 -1.95 -9.00 1.92
C LEU A 69 -2.64 -8.13 0.85
N PRO A 70 -2.91 -8.65 -0.36
CA PRO A 70 -3.66 -7.88 -1.36
C PRO A 70 -5.13 -7.68 -0.97
N LEU A 71 -5.67 -8.61 -0.18
CA LEU A 71 -7.06 -8.70 0.21
C LEU A 71 -7.15 -9.36 1.58
N VAL A 72 -8.04 -8.85 2.45
CA VAL A 72 -8.30 -9.38 3.78
C VAL A 72 -9.80 -9.43 4.01
N GLU A 73 -10.29 -10.54 4.56
CA GLU A 73 -11.61 -10.59 5.19
C GLU A 73 -11.42 -10.47 6.70
N ALA A 74 -12.06 -9.47 7.31
CA ALA A 74 -12.00 -9.20 8.73
C ALA A 74 -13.40 -9.23 9.35
N PRO A 75 -13.59 -9.77 10.56
CA PRO A 75 -14.89 -9.75 11.22
C PRO A 75 -15.29 -8.30 11.57
N LEU A 76 -16.53 -7.91 11.25
CA LEU A 76 -17.11 -6.62 11.66
C LEU A 76 -17.95 -6.74 12.95
N GLY A 77 -18.12 -7.98 13.45
CA GLY A 77 -18.96 -8.33 14.59
C GLY A 77 -20.18 -9.16 14.16
N GLY A 78 -20.68 -10.01 15.06
CA GLY A 78 -21.79 -10.92 14.73
C GLY A 78 -21.41 -11.94 13.66
N GLN A 79 -22.19 -12.02 12.58
CA GLN A 79 -21.92 -12.86 11.40
C GLN A 79 -21.38 -12.04 10.22
N ASP A 80 -21.16 -10.73 10.40
CA ASP A 80 -20.77 -9.83 9.32
C ASP A 80 -19.25 -9.81 9.13
N THR A 81 -18.84 -9.77 7.88
CA THR A 81 -17.43 -9.68 7.47
C THR A 81 -17.22 -8.45 6.60
N MET A 82 -16.09 -7.78 6.82
CA MET A 82 -15.59 -6.69 5.99
C MET A 82 -14.52 -7.22 5.05
N LEU A 83 -14.71 -6.97 3.75
CA LEU A 83 -13.70 -7.20 2.74
C LEU A 83 -12.85 -5.94 2.58
N CYS A 84 -11.54 -6.06 2.76
CA CYS A 84 -10.61 -4.93 2.69
C CYS A 84 -9.59 -5.15 1.56
N PHE A 85 -9.40 -4.11 0.75
CA PHE A 85 -8.44 -4.04 -0.35
C PHE A 85 -8.03 -2.58 -0.58
N HIS A 86 -6.95 -2.33 -1.32
CA HIS A 86 -6.46 -0.98 -1.57
C HIS A 86 -7.20 -0.24 -2.71
N GLY A 87 -7.39 -0.90 -3.86
CA GLY A 87 -8.10 -0.34 -5.03
C GLY A 87 -9.40 -1.10 -5.29
N SER A 88 -9.26 -2.36 -5.73
CA SER A 88 -10.33 -3.35 -5.86
C SER A 88 -9.85 -4.73 -5.35
N PRO A 89 -10.74 -5.74 -5.27
CA PRO A 89 -10.33 -7.13 -5.04
C PRO A 89 -9.41 -7.71 -6.12
N GLN A 90 -9.41 -7.13 -7.32
CA GLN A 90 -8.64 -7.61 -8.47
C GLN A 90 -7.27 -6.94 -8.57
N ALA A 91 -7.18 -5.63 -8.29
CA ALA A 91 -5.92 -4.89 -8.38
C ALA A 91 -5.86 -3.69 -7.41
N ASN A 92 -4.67 -3.43 -6.89
CA ASN A 92 -4.38 -2.25 -6.05
C ASN A 92 -4.25 -0.94 -6.86
N THR A 93 -4.42 -0.98 -8.17
CA THR A 93 -4.39 0.19 -9.06
C THR A 93 -5.76 0.56 -9.62
N ASP A 94 -6.80 -0.22 -9.31
CA ASP A 94 -8.13 0.03 -9.85
C ASP A 94 -8.73 1.29 -9.24
N ILE A 95 -9.31 2.12 -10.10
CA ILE A 95 -10.08 3.30 -9.72
C ILE A 95 -11.55 2.96 -9.88
N ILE A 96 -12.27 2.87 -8.77
CA ILE A 96 -13.72 2.60 -8.77
C ILE A 96 -14.44 3.93 -9.02
N LEU A 97 -15.03 4.08 -10.21
CA LEU A 97 -15.83 5.24 -10.58
C LEU A 97 -17.32 4.93 -10.43
N PHE A 98 -18.08 5.84 -9.83
CA PHE A 98 -19.53 5.74 -9.79
C PHE A 98 -20.13 6.26 -11.11
N PRO A 99 -20.96 5.49 -11.83
CA PRO A 99 -21.62 5.98 -13.03
C PRO A 99 -22.80 6.89 -12.64
N GLY A 100 -22.54 8.18 -12.44
CA GLY A 100 -23.55 9.21 -12.23
C GLY A 100 -22.98 10.60 -12.52
N LYS A 101 -23.71 11.45 -13.25
CA LYS A 101 -23.30 12.85 -13.44
C LYS A 101 -23.24 13.53 -12.08
N LEU A 102 -22.11 14.14 -11.75
CA LEU A 102 -22.01 15.14 -10.70
C LEU A 102 -22.91 16.32 -11.12
N VAL A 103 -24.12 16.40 -10.58
CA VAL A 103 -24.92 17.62 -10.67
C VAL A 103 -24.39 18.52 -9.55
N ILE A 104 -23.54 19.47 -9.94
CA ILE A 104 -23.06 20.56 -9.07
C ILE A 104 -24.10 21.67 -9.07
#